data_AF-A0AA40AZU9-F1
#
_entry.id   AF-A0AA40AZU9-F1
#
_cell.length_a   1.000
_cell.length_b   1.000
_cell.length_c   1.000
_cell.angle_alpha   90.00
_cell.angle_beta   90.00
_cell.angle_gamma   90.00
#
_symmetry.space_group_name_H-M   'P 1'
#
loop_
_entity.id
_entity.type
_entity.pdbx_description
1 polymer ?
#
loop_
_entity_poly.entity_id
_entity_poly.type
_entity_poly.pdbx_seq_one_letter_code
_entity_poly.pdbx_strand_id
1 'polypeptide(L)'
;MLVVPSSNSSGMVQKRVSEIDSEALAVSAVKVPARPWTEVAGDGIVSSLVSSFFKYDDAFVYAFFDRDLLVRGMRSGAREYCSSCLVDALCAVRSFTSDRLKLISKATNTDLGARFLSEAKKHLDVEIGKASLATAQGIFLLFLVSCCDGTNWARQHVSVRCVRNAPSPAIESTVHHAQQANP
;
A
#
# COMPACT_ATOMS: atom_id res chain seq x y z
N MET A 1 -24.70 12.82 37.47
CA MET A 1 -23.69 11.75 37.58
C MET A 1 -22.92 11.70 36.27
N LEU A 2 -21.72 12.29 36.22
CA LEU A 2 -20.84 12.18 35.05
C LEU A 2 -19.96 10.96 35.28
N VAL A 3 -20.24 9.86 34.59
CA VAL A 3 -19.30 8.76 34.49
C VAL A 3 -18.19 9.24 33.56
N VAL A 4 -16.97 9.34 34.08
CA VAL A 4 -15.77 9.56 33.28
C VAL A 4 -15.07 8.20 33.15
N PRO A 5 -15.22 7.46 32.04
CA PRO A 5 -14.38 6.32 31.75
C PRO A 5 -13.59 6.62 30.47
N SER A 6 -12.40 7.22 30.57
CA SER A 6 -11.65 7.53 29.33
C SER A 6 -10.15 7.25 29.41
N SER A 7 -9.52 7.39 30.57
CA SER A 7 -8.07 7.18 30.70
C SER A 7 -7.67 5.69 30.81
N ASN A 8 -8.43 4.87 31.56
CA ASN A 8 -8.07 3.47 31.79
C ASN A 8 -8.37 2.55 30.58
N SER A 9 -9.46 2.82 29.86
CA SER A 9 -9.86 2.07 28.66
C SER A 9 -8.91 2.29 27.49
N SER A 10 -8.48 3.54 27.26
CA SER A 10 -7.53 3.89 26.21
C SER A 10 -6.16 3.23 26.40
N GLY A 11 -5.64 3.23 27.63
CA GLY A 11 -4.38 2.55 27.96
C GLY A 11 -4.43 1.03 27.74
N MET A 12 -5.54 0.38 28.09
CA MET A 12 -5.73 -1.06 27.86
C MET A 12 -5.85 -1.42 26.37
N VAL A 13 -6.45 -0.55 25.55
CA VAL A 13 -6.50 -0.74 24.10
C VAL A 13 -5.10 -0.59 23.51
N GLN A 14 -4.37 0.47 23.86
CA GLN A 14 -3.02 0.70 23.36
C GLN A 14 -2.07 -0.46 23.71
N LYS A 15 -2.16 -0.98 24.94
CA LYS A 15 -1.40 -2.16 25.36
C LYS A 15 -1.70 -3.37 24.47
N ARG A 16 -2.98 -3.69 24.25
CA ARG A 16 -3.38 -4.81 23.37
C ARG A 16 -2.91 -4.62 21.93
N VAL A 17 -3.03 -3.41 21.38
CA VAL A 17 -2.53 -3.09 20.04
C VAL A 17 -1.02 -3.33 19.95
N SER A 18 -0.25 -2.91 20.96
CA SER A 18 1.20 -3.13 20.99
C SER A 18 1.61 -4.61 21.12
N GLU A 19 0.84 -5.40 21.88
CA GLU A 19 1.05 -6.84 22.02
C GLU A 19 0.81 -7.56 20.68
N ILE A 20 -0.29 -7.23 20.00
CA ILE A 20 -0.61 -7.77 18.67
C ILE A 20 0.47 -7.37 17.65
N ASP A 21 0.94 -6.12 17.68
CA ASP A 21 2.00 -5.66 16.79
C ASP A 21 3.32 -6.41 17.04
N SER A 22 3.73 -6.56 18.30
CA SER A 22 4.94 -7.31 18.66
C SER A 22 4.87 -8.77 18.24
N GLU A 23 3.74 -9.44 18.49
CA GLU A 23 3.51 -10.81 18.06
C GLU A 23 3.53 -10.92 16.53
N ALA A 24 2.90 -9.96 15.83
CA ALA A 24 2.90 -9.90 14.39
C ALA A 24 4.31 -9.78 13.82
N LEU A 25 5.15 -8.95 14.42
CA LEU A 25 6.55 -8.81 14.04
C LEU A 25 7.33 -10.12 14.24
N ALA A 26 7.11 -10.81 15.36
CA ALA A 26 7.83 -12.03 15.70
C ALA A 26 7.59 -13.15 14.67
N VAL A 27 6.34 -13.35 14.25
CA VAL A 27 5.97 -14.43 13.31
C VAL A 27 6.15 -14.08 11.84
N SER A 28 6.43 -12.81 11.51
CA SER A 28 6.55 -12.34 10.13
C SER A 28 7.84 -12.85 9.48
N ALA A 29 7.70 -13.48 8.31
CA ALA A 29 8.83 -13.94 7.50
C ALA A 29 9.65 -12.77 6.93
N VAL A 30 8.97 -11.69 6.58
CA VAL A 30 9.55 -10.43 6.12
C VAL A 30 9.38 -9.39 7.22
N LYS A 31 10.50 -8.82 7.69
CA LYS A 31 10.51 -7.73 8.67
C LYS A 31 10.91 -6.43 7.98
N VAL A 32 10.03 -5.43 8.01
CA VAL A 32 10.21 -4.12 7.39
C VAL A 32 9.71 -3.02 8.33
N PRO A 33 10.33 -1.84 8.33
CA PRO A 33 9.84 -0.73 9.11
C PRO A 33 8.56 -0.15 8.49
N ALA A 34 7.61 0.28 9.32
CA ALA A 34 6.43 1.01 8.90
C ALA A 34 6.80 2.44 8.50
N ARG A 35 7.63 3.13 9.30
CA ARG A 35 8.13 4.47 8.99
C ARG A 35 9.36 4.41 8.06
N PRO A 36 9.50 5.34 7.10
CA PRO A 36 8.67 6.53 6.85
C PRO A 36 7.47 6.29 5.92
N TRP A 37 7.14 5.05 5.61
CA TRP A 37 6.19 4.70 4.55
C TRP A 37 4.74 4.91 4.96
N THR A 38 4.38 4.53 6.19
CA THR A 38 3.03 4.63 6.72
C THR A 38 3.05 4.98 8.21
N GLU A 39 2.00 5.69 8.64
CA GLU A 39 1.74 6.00 10.06
C GLU A 39 0.47 5.30 10.57
N VAL A 40 -0.19 4.51 9.72
CA VAL A 40 -1.48 3.89 10.05
C VAL A 40 -1.32 2.71 11.02
N ALA A 41 -0.20 2.00 10.95
CA ALA A 41 0.10 0.85 11.81
C ALA A 41 1.59 0.76 12.17
N GLY A 42 1.91 -0.10 13.15
CA GLY A 42 3.27 -0.39 13.59
C GLY A 42 4.03 -1.35 12.65
N ASP A 43 5.32 -1.47 12.91
CA ASP A 43 6.26 -2.28 12.12
C ASP A 43 5.83 -3.75 12.03
N GLY A 44 5.24 -4.29 13.10
CA GLY A 44 4.82 -5.69 13.14
C GLY A 44 3.63 -6.00 12.25
N ILE A 45 2.61 -5.14 12.29
CA ILE A 45 1.46 -5.25 11.39
C ILE A 45 1.89 -5.07 9.93
N VAL A 46 2.68 -4.04 9.63
CA VAL A 46 3.17 -3.82 8.25
C VAL A 46 4.00 -5.01 7.78
N SER A 47 4.90 -5.52 8.62
CA SER A 47 5.69 -6.72 8.34
C SER A 47 4.81 -7.95 8.08
N SER A 48 3.74 -8.13 8.84
CA SER A 48 2.80 -9.24 8.66
C SER A 48 1.99 -9.12 7.37
N LEU A 49 1.57 -7.91 6.99
CA LEU A 49 0.84 -7.65 5.74
C LEU A 49 1.75 -7.87 4.52
N VAL A 50 2.97 -7.33 4.56
CA VAL A 50 3.98 -7.52 3.50
C VAL A 50 4.37 -9.00 3.39
N SER A 51 4.59 -9.68 4.51
CA SER A 51 4.83 -11.13 4.50
C SER A 51 3.69 -11.90 3.85
N SER A 52 2.44 -11.55 4.21
CA SER A 52 1.24 -12.18 3.68
C SER A 52 1.07 -11.94 2.19
N PHE A 53 1.43 -10.76 1.68
CA PHE A 53 1.39 -10.41 0.26
C PHE A 53 2.20 -11.37 -0.62
N PHE A 54 3.34 -11.86 -0.11
CA PHE A 54 4.24 -12.75 -0.86
C PHE A 54 4.08 -14.26 -0.53
N LYS A 55 3.08 -14.66 0.27
CA LYS A 55 3.00 -16.01 0.88
C LYS A 55 2.26 -17.09 0.05
N TYR A 56 2.36 -17.07 -1.29
CA TYR A 56 2.10 -18.22 -2.20
C TYR A 56 0.75 -18.47 -2.91
N ASP A 57 -0.33 -17.67 -2.86
CA ASP A 57 -1.53 -17.94 -3.71
C ASP A 57 -1.80 -16.90 -4.81
N ASP A 58 -1.10 -15.77 -4.81
CA ASP A 58 -1.38 -14.66 -5.74
C ASP A 58 -0.21 -14.37 -6.71
N ALA A 59 0.71 -15.33 -6.90
CA ALA A 59 1.94 -15.11 -7.67
C ALA A 59 1.68 -14.61 -9.11
N PHE A 60 0.55 -14.99 -9.70
CA PHE A 60 0.14 -14.49 -11.02
C PHE A 60 -0.34 -13.03 -10.97
N VAL A 61 -1.19 -12.70 -9.99
CA VAL A 61 -1.77 -11.35 -9.85
C VAL A 61 -0.74 -10.33 -9.41
N TYR A 62 0.31 -10.75 -8.69
CA TYR A 62 1.36 -9.87 -8.17
C TYR A 62 2.73 -10.09 -8.83
N ALA A 63 2.79 -10.72 -10.01
CA ALA A 63 4.04 -11.07 -10.70
C ALA A 63 4.95 -9.86 -10.99
N PHE A 64 4.39 -8.66 -11.09
CA PHE A 64 5.12 -7.42 -11.33
C PHE A 64 5.68 -6.78 -10.05
N PHE A 65 5.54 -7.44 -8.89
CA PHE A 65 6.16 -7.05 -7.63
C PHE A 65 7.40 -7.90 -7.34
N ASP A 66 8.56 -7.28 -7.42
CA ASP A 66 9.79 -7.88 -6.92
C ASP A 66 9.85 -7.71 -5.40
N ARG A 67 9.73 -8.84 -4.69
CA ARG A 67 9.80 -8.90 -3.23
C ARG A 67 11.06 -8.26 -2.67
N ASP A 68 12.22 -8.57 -3.25
CA ASP A 68 13.49 -8.18 -2.69
C ASP A 68 13.77 -6.70 -2.95
N LEU A 69 13.38 -6.16 -4.11
CA LEU A 69 13.46 -4.73 -4.39
C LEU A 69 12.54 -3.93 -3.47
N LEU A 70 11.30 -4.37 -3.27
CA LEU A 70 10.37 -3.70 -2.36
C LEU A 70 10.91 -3.70 -0.92
N VAL A 71 11.31 -4.88 -0.41
CA VAL A 71 11.83 -5.01 0.96
C VAL A 71 13.13 -4.24 1.16
N ARG A 72 14.04 -4.26 0.18
CA ARG A 72 15.26 -3.44 0.22
C ARG A 72 14.91 -1.96 0.25
N GLY A 73 14.01 -1.50 -0.63
CA GLY A 73 13.54 -0.13 -0.66
C GLY A 73 12.96 0.31 0.67
N MET A 74 12.09 -0.51 1.26
CA MET A 74 11.48 -0.23 2.56
C MET A 74 12.50 -0.08 3.68
N ARG A 75 13.57 -0.89 3.68
CA ARG A 75 14.63 -0.85 4.70
C ARG A 75 15.64 0.27 4.50
N SER A 76 16.00 0.57 3.25
CA SER A 76 17.00 1.59 2.94
C SER A 76 16.41 3.00 2.87
N GLY A 77 15.09 3.14 2.80
CA GLY A 77 14.45 4.43 2.53
C GLY A 77 14.51 4.84 1.05
N ALA A 78 15.01 3.97 0.17
CA ALA A 78 15.16 4.27 -1.25
C ALA A 78 13.80 4.35 -1.95
N ARG A 79 13.57 5.46 -2.65
CA ARG A 79 12.28 5.76 -3.29
C ARG A 79 12.15 5.23 -4.73
N GLU A 80 13.19 4.59 -5.25
CA GLU A 80 13.25 4.12 -6.64
C GLU A 80 12.26 2.97 -6.90
N TYR A 81 12.13 2.06 -5.94
CA TYR A 81 11.28 0.87 -6.05
C TYR A 81 10.23 0.78 -4.92
N CYS A 82 10.14 1.80 -4.07
CA CYS A 82 9.24 1.84 -2.93
C CYS A 82 8.72 3.27 -2.75
N SER A 83 7.41 3.43 -2.60
CA SER A 83 6.79 4.71 -2.26
C SER A 83 5.78 4.53 -1.14
N SER A 84 5.49 5.60 -0.39
CA SER A 84 4.46 5.57 0.65
C SER A 84 3.09 5.20 0.05
N CYS A 85 2.78 5.70 -1.15
CA CYS A 85 1.58 5.30 -1.90
C CYS A 85 1.53 3.78 -2.12
N LEU A 86 2.65 3.18 -2.53
CA LEU A 86 2.71 1.74 -2.80
C LEU A 86 2.50 0.92 -1.53
N VAL A 87 3.19 1.27 -0.43
CA VAL A 87 3.11 0.53 0.83
C VAL A 87 1.71 0.64 1.45
N ASP A 88 1.12 1.83 1.47
CA ASP A 88 -0.25 2.02 1.96
C ASP A 88 -1.28 1.26 1.11
N ALA A 89 -1.14 1.29 -0.22
CA ALA A 89 -2.03 0.54 -1.11
C ALA A 89 -1.91 -0.98 -0.92
N LEU A 90 -0.69 -1.49 -0.74
CA LEU A 90 -0.44 -2.90 -0.42
C LEU A 90 -1.10 -3.29 0.91
N CYS A 91 -0.93 -2.47 1.94
CA CYS A 91 -1.55 -2.70 3.24
C CYS A 91 -3.08 -2.67 3.15
N ALA A 92 -3.65 -1.77 2.34
CA ALA A 92 -5.08 -1.72 2.07
C ALA A 92 -5.57 -3.01 1.38
N VAL A 93 -4.88 -3.53 0.36
CA VAL A 93 -5.24 -4.80 -0.29
C VAL A 93 -5.21 -5.96 0.72
N ARG A 94 -4.15 -6.07 1.54
CA ARG A 94 -4.05 -7.16 2.52
C ARG A 94 -4.92 -6.97 3.76
N SER A 95 -5.49 -5.79 3.97
CA SER A 95 -6.43 -5.55 5.08
C SER A 95 -7.69 -6.42 4.99
N PHE A 96 -8.14 -6.74 3.77
CA PHE A 96 -9.34 -7.57 3.56
C PHE A 96 -9.19 -8.99 4.12
N THR A 97 -7.96 -9.53 4.07
CA THR A 97 -7.65 -10.90 4.48
C THR A 97 -6.92 -11.00 5.83
N SER A 98 -6.52 -9.87 6.44
CA SER A 98 -5.77 -9.88 7.70
C SER A 98 -6.67 -9.89 8.94
N ASP A 99 -6.68 -11.01 9.67
CA ASP A 99 -7.44 -11.14 10.92
C ASP A 99 -6.90 -10.25 12.04
N ARG A 100 -5.57 -10.10 12.11
CA ARG A 100 -4.92 -9.22 13.11
C ARG A 100 -5.31 -7.77 12.93
N LEU A 101 -5.37 -7.31 11.68
CA LEU A 101 -5.81 -5.95 11.39
C LEU A 101 -7.28 -5.75 11.76
N LYS A 102 -8.16 -6.73 11.44
CA LYS A 102 -9.57 -6.69 11.86
C LYS A 102 -9.73 -6.65 13.37
N LEU A 103 -8.88 -7.36 14.11
CA LEU A 103 -8.88 -7.33 15.57
C LEU A 103 -8.50 -5.95 16.11
N ILE A 104 -7.44 -5.34 15.57
CA ILE A 104 -7.05 -3.97 15.93
C ILE A 104 -8.15 -2.98 15.57
N SER A 105 -8.70 -3.04 14.35
CA SER A 105 -9.77 -2.15 13.90
C SER A 105 -11.00 -2.20 14.82
N LYS A 106 -11.35 -3.40 15.32
CA LYS A 106 -12.41 -3.57 16.32
C LYS A 106 -12.04 -2.98 17.69
N ALA A 107 -10.80 -3.20 18.14
CA ALA A 107 -10.32 -2.70 19.42
C ALA A 107 -10.21 -1.16 19.46
N THR A 108 -9.84 -0.53 18.34
CA THR A 108 -9.71 0.93 18.20
C THR A 108 -10.97 1.59 17.65
N ASN A 109 -12.01 0.81 17.34
CA ASN A 109 -13.24 1.27 16.69
C ASN A 109 -12.96 2.13 15.44
N THR A 110 -11.96 1.75 14.66
CA THR A 110 -11.47 2.50 13.49
C THR A 110 -11.17 1.51 12.38
N ASP A 111 -11.68 1.75 11.18
CA ASP A 111 -11.33 0.90 10.03
C ASP A 111 -9.93 1.24 9.51
N LEU A 112 -8.92 0.48 9.96
CA LEU A 112 -7.55 0.66 9.51
C LEU A 112 -7.36 0.40 8.01
N GLY A 113 -8.15 -0.50 7.41
CA GLY A 113 -8.08 -0.77 5.96
C GLY A 113 -8.50 0.46 5.16
N ALA A 114 -9.62 1.08 5.53
CA ALA A 114 -10.05 2.34 4.94
C ALA A 114 -9.05 3.49 5.16
N ARG A 115 -8.38 3.52 6.33
CA ARG A 115 -7.32 4.51 6.60
C ARG A 115 -6.11 4.32 5.68
N PHE A 116 -5.64 3.08 5.48
CA PHE A 116 -4.58 2.80 4.51
C PHE A 116 -4.99 3.24 3.11
N LEU A 117 -6.22 2.95 2.68
CA LEU A 117 -6.73 3.38 1.38
C LEU A 117 -6.76 4.90 1.24
N SER A 118 -7.17 5.62 2.29
CA SER A 118 -7.21 7.09 2.31
C SER A 118 -5.81 7.70 2.19
N GLU A 119 -4.84 7.21 2.97
CA GLU A 119 -3.46 7.70 2.90
C GLU A 119 -2.80 7.34 1.56
N ALA A 120 -3.06 6.16 1.02
CA ALA A 120 -2.58 5.77 -0.32
C ALA A 120 -3.09 6.73 -1.41
N LYS A 121 -4.38 7.09 -1.38
CA LYS A 121 -4.97 8.07 -2.32
C LYS A 121 -4.35 9.46 -2.17
N LYS A 122 -4.15 9.91 -0.94
CA LYS A 122 -3.49 11.18 -0.63
C LYS A 122 -2.05 11.22 -1.13
N HIS A 123 -1.28 10.15 -0.92
CA HIS A 123 0.08 10.02 -1.45
C HIS A 123 0.09 10.01 -2.98
N LEU A 124 -0.87 9.33 -3.61
CA LEU A 124 -1.02 9.32 -5.07
C LEU A 124 -1.31 10.72 -5.64
N ASP A 125 -2.12 11.53 -4.95
CA ASP A 125 -2.43 12.89 -5.37
C ASP A 125 -1.20 13.81 -5.32
N VAL A 126 -0.28 13.57 -4.39
CA VAL A 126 0.99 14.32 -4.29
C VAL A 126 2.01 13.87 -5.35
N GLU A 127 1.95 12.63 -5.79
CA GLU A 127 2.85 12.06 -6.81
C GLU A 127 2.40 12.34 -8.26
N ILE A 128 1.29 13.07 -8.47
CA ILE A 128 0.80 13.45 -9.81
C ILE A 128 1.91 14.15 -10.61
N GLY A 129 2.25 13.57 -11.77
CA GLY A 129 3.29 14.09 -12.69
C GLY A 129 4.69 13.49 -12.49
N LYS A 130 4.91 12.65 -11.47
CA LYS A 130 6.16 11.89 -11.30
C LYS A 130 5.92 10.43 -11.67
N ALA A 131 6.07 10.11 -12.95
CA ALA A 131 5.94 8.73 -13.41
C ALA A 131 7.08 7.87 -12.83
N SER A 132 6.74 7.02 -11.85
CA SER A 132 7.65 6.03 -11.28
C SER A 132 7.00 4.64 -11.32
N LEU A 133 7.83 3.60 -11.34
CA LEU A 133 7.35 2.22 -11.28
C LEU A 133 6.51 1.98 -10.01
N ALA A 134 6.94 2.53 -8.87
CA ALA A 134 6.23 2.42 -7.60
C ALA A 134 4.84 3.08 -7.65
N THR A 135 4.72 4.23 -8.31
CA THR A 135 3.41 4.91 -8.50
C THR A 135 2.49 4.08 -9.39
N ALA A 136 3.00 3.49 -10.48
CA ALA A 136 2.21 2.61 -11.35
C ALA A 136 1.72 1.35 -10.61
N GLN A 137 2.60 0.71 -9.85
CA GLN A 137 2.28 -0.42 -8.99
C GLN A 137 1.25 -0.06 -7.91
N GLY A 138 1.36 1.12 -7.29
CA GLY A 138 0.40 1.64 -6.33
C GLY A 138 -0.99 1.86 -6.93
N ILE A 139 -1.08 2.43 -8.13
CA ILE A 139 -2.35 2.60 -8.86
C ILE A 139 -3.01 1.25 -9.14
N PHE A 140 -2.24 0.24 -9.54
CA PHE A 140 -2.77 -1.10 -9.77
C PHE A 140 -3.34 -1.72 -8.49
N LEU A 141 -2.63 -1.62 -7.36
CA LEU A 141 -3.16 -2.13 -6.08
C LEU A 141 -4.42 -1.39 -5.65
N LEU A 142 -4.49 -0.06 -5.84
CA LEU A 142 -5.70 0.71 -5.57
C LEU A 142 -6.86 0.25 -6.46
N PHE A 143 -6.61 -0.05 -7.74
CA PHE A 143 -7.61 -0.67 -8.61
C PHE A 143 -8.13 -1.99 -8.03
N LEU A 144 -7.25 -2.88 -7.55
CA LEU A 144 -7.65 -4.13 -6.89
C LEU A 144 -8.48 -3.88 -5.62
N VAL A 145 -8.10 -2.92 -4.78
CA VAL A 145 -8.91 -2.53 -3.60
C VAL A 145 -10.32 -2.13 -4.02
N SER A 146 -10.48 -1.40 -5.13
CA SER A 146 -11.79 -1.03 -5.67
C SER A 146 -12.65 -2.24 -6.03
N CYS A 147 -12.03 -3.26 -6.63
CA CYS A 147 -12.71 -4.49 -7.01
C CYS A 147 -13.20 -5.25 -5.78
N CYS A 148 -12.44 -5.22 -4.67
CA CYS A 148 -12.80 -5.85 -3.41
C CYS A 148 -13.85 -5.06 -2.60
N ASP A 149 -13.76 -3.73 -2.62
CA ASP A 149 -14.64 -2.82 -1.86
C ASP A 149 -16.03 -2.67 -2.50
N GLY A 150 -16.21 -3.11 -3.76
CA GLY A 150 -17.48 -2.97 -4.49
C GLY A 150 -17.82 -1.53 -4.88
N THR A 151 -17.00 -0.56 -4.48
CA THR A 151 -17.20 0.87 -4.74
C THR A 151 -16.83 1.24 -6.19
N ASN A 152 -17.77 1.87 -6.90
CA ASN A 152 -17.76 2.18 -8.34
C ASN A 152 -16.61 3.11 -8.82
N TRP A 153 -15.68 3.51 -7.95
CA TRP A 153 -14.68 4.53 -8.23
C TRP A 153 -13.64 4.11 -9.29
N ALA A 154 -13.40 2.80 -9.45
CA ALA A 154 -12.51 2.23 -10.47
C ALA A 154 -12.90 2.59 -11.91
N ARG A 155 -14.20 2.78 -12.18
CA ARG A 155 -14.70 2.97 -13.56
C ARG A 155 -14.39 4.35 -14.14
N GLN A 156 -14.38 5.40 -13.31
CA GLN A 156 -14.22 6.78 -13.79
C GLN A 156 -12.77 7.30 -13.62
N HIS A 157 -12.03 6.85 -12.61
CA HIS A 157 -10.74 7.45 -12.24
C HIS A 157 -9.49 6.69 -12.68
N VAL A 158 -9.51 5.37 -12.82
CA VAL A 158 -8.28 4.60 -13.16
C VAL A 158 -8.00 4.66 -14.67
N SER A 159 -9.02 4.50 -15.52
CA SER A 159 -8.86 4.49 -16.98
C SER A 159 -8.29 5.82 -17.53
N VAL A 160 -8.78 6.97 -17.07
CA VAL A 160 -8.32 8.30 -17.53
C VAL A 160 -6.95 8.68 -16.96
N ARG A 161 -6.51 8.01 -15.88
CA ARG A 161 -5.36 8.45 -15.06
C ARG A 161 -4.10 7.62 -15.33
N CYS A 162 -4.26 6.34 -15.71
CA CYS A 162 -3.20 5.58 -16.36
C CYS A 162 -2.75 6.23 -17.68
N VAL A 163 -3.69 6.79 -18.47
CA VAL A 163 -3.39 7.51 -19.71
C VAL A 163 -2.67 8.83 -19.46
N ARG A 164 -2.96 9.53 -18.35
CA ARG A 164 -2.31 10.81 -18.00
C ARG A 164 -0.92 10.68 -17.37
N ASN A 165 -0.64 9.58 -16.68
CA ASN A 165 0.66 9.29 -16.09
C ASN A 165 1.57 8.46 -17.01
N ALA A 166 1.10 8.06 -18.18
CA ALA A 166 1.97 7.56 -19.24
C ALA A 166 2.93 8.70 -19.64
N PRO A 167 4.23 8.40 -19.83
CA PRO A 167 5.16 9.41 -20.34
C PRO A 167 4.62 9.97 -21.66
N SER A 168 4.53 11.30 -21.74
CA SER A 168 4.11 12.05 -22.94
C SER A 168 4.94 11.59 -24.17
N PRO A 169 4.41 11.73 -25.41
CA PRO A 169 4.87 11.02 -26.61
C PRO A 169 6.18 11.56 -27.20
N ALA A 170 7.23 11.65 -26.40
CA ALA A 170 8.60 11.86 -26.88
C ALA A 170 9.16 10.60 -27.58
N ILE A 171 8.46 9.46 -27.50
CA ILE A 171 8.89 8.19 -28.10
C ILE A 171 8.36 8.04 -29.54
N GLU A 172 7.27 8.72 -29.93
CA GLU A 172 6.76 8.66 -31.32
C GLU A 172 7.69 9.36 -32.32
N SER A 173 8.37 10.44 -31.92
CA SER A 173 9.36 11.10 -32.80
C SER A 173 10.59 10.23 -33.08
N THR A 174 10.99 9.40 -32.12
CA THR A 174 12.15 8.49 -32.29
C THR A 174 11.82 7.30 -33.19
N VAL A 175 10.57 6.82 -33.15
CA VAL A 175 10.10 5.72 -34.01
C VAL A 175 9.89 6.19 -35.45
N HIS A 176 9.34 7.39 -35.67
CA HIS A 176 9.18 7.94 -37.01
C HIS A 176 10.51 8.28 -37.70
N HIS A 177 11.53 8.73 -36.97
CA HIS A 177 12.88 8.92 -37.54
C HIS A 177 13.59 7.59 -37.86
N ALA A 178 13.35 6.52 -37.09
CA ALA A 178 13.93 5.21 -37.36
C ALA A 178 13.31 4.50 -38.58
N GLN A 179 12.04 4.76 -38.91
CA GLN A 179 11.37 4.17 -40.08
C GLN A 179 11.67 4.88 -41.41
N GLN A 180 12.26 6.08 -41.39
CA GLN A 180 12.71 6.79 -42.59
C GLN A 180 14.21 6.61 -42.91
N ALA A 181 14.97 5.93 -42.04
CA ALA A 181 16.42 5.80 -42.13
C ALA A 181 16.92 4.39 -42.55
N ASN A 182 16.07 3.56 -43.15
CA ASN A 182 16.50 2.28 -43.72
C ASN A 182 16.37 2.34 -45.26
N PRO A 183 17.48 2.32 -46.02
CA PRO A 183 17.47 2.39 -47.48
C PRO A 183 16.90 1.13 -48.14
#